data_AF-A0A1F7X292-F1
#
_entry.id   AF-A0A1F7X292-F1
#
_cell.length_a   1.000
_cell.length_b   1.000
_cell.length_c   1.000
_cell.angle_alpha   90.00
_cell.angle_beta   90.00
_cell.angle_gamma   90.00
#
_symmetry.space_group_name_H-M   'P 1'
#
loop_
_entity.id
_entity.type
_entity.pdbx_description
1 polymer ?
#
loop_
_entity_poly.entity_id
_entity_poly.type
_entity_poly.pdbx_seq_one_letter_code
_entity_poly.pdbx_strand_id
1 'polypeptide(L)'
;MSLTGNDLIYAYVFGVLPDLDHIIKVPSYVKENGLKITHHYPWRTFLQEPVMLLFISLFSFFVKSWVPTVFFTLHLILDYLMSYEKKPFYPFSDYKHMGFLKNIGDIKKESGLIVVVVIGYYLL
;
A
#
# COMPACT_ATOMS: atom_id res chain seq x y z
N MET A 1 21.71 4.26 -7.32
CA MET A 1 21.31 5.70 -7.12
C MET A 1 21.02 5.95 -5.64
N SER A 2 21.69 6.90 -4.96
CA SER A 2 21.46 7.16 -3.53
C SER A 2 20.31 8.14 -3.30
N LEU A 3 19.35 7.81 -2.42
CA LEU A 3 18.26 8.71 -1.99
C LEU A 3 18.87 9.85 -1.16
N THR A 4 18.92 11.07 -1.72
CA THR A 4 19.49 12.23 -1.04
C THR A 4 18.55 13.44 -1.12
N GLY A 5 18.64 14.34 -0.13
CA GLY A 5 17.82 15.55 -0.10
C GLY A 5 16.32 15.25 -0.14
N ASN A 6 15.62 15.87 -1.10
CA ASN A 6 14.16 15.75 -1.24
C ASN A 6 13.71 14.31 -1.55
N ASP A 7 14.53 13.51 -2.22
CA ASP A 7 14.19 12.12 -2.53
C ASP A 7 14.05 11.27 -1.27
N LEU A 8 14.85 11.52 -0.25
CA LEU A 8 14.71 10.85 1.05
C LEU A 8 13.39 11.24 1.73
N ILE A 9 13.01 12.51 1.65
CA ILE A 9 11.75 13.02 2.19
C ILE A 9 10.57 12.37 1.44
N TYR A 10 10.62 12.31 0.11
CA TYR A 10 9.60 11.66 -0.69
C TYR A 10 9.48 10.17 -0.39
N ALA A 11 10.60 9.45 -0.24
CA ALA A 11 10.59 8.05 0.15
C ALA A 11 9.87 7.83 1.49
N TYR A 12 10.17 8.66 2.50
CA TYR A 12 9.53 8.56 3.82
C TYR A 12 8.05 8.92 3.76
N VAL A 13 7.71 10.01 3.07
CA VAL A 13 6.33 10.47 2.91
C VAL A 13 5.52 9.40 2.19
N PHE A 14 5.90 8.99 0.99
CA PHE A 14 5.11 8.06 0.20
C PHE A 14 5.22 6.60 0.64
N GLY A 15 6.17 6.26 1.51
CA GLY A 15 6.26 4.96 2.15
C GLY A 15 5.47 4.83 3.45
N VAL A 16 5.19 5.94 4.17
CA VAL A 16 4.58 5.92 5.52
C VAL A 16 3.26 6.68 5.60
N LEU A 17 3.18 7.89 5.01
CA LEU A 17 1.97 8.72 5.12
C LEU A 17 0.71 8.11 4.52
N PRO A 18 0.75 7.31 3.43
CA PRO A 18 -0.45 6.64 2.91
C PRO A 18 -1.21 5.84 3.97
N ASP A 19 -0.51 5.28 4.96
CA ASP A 19 -1.09 4.47 6.02
C ASP A 19 -1.60 5.27 7.22
N LEU A 20 -1.36 6.58 7.29
CA LEU A 20 -1.95 7.41 8.35
C LEU A 20 -3.48 7.52 8.22
N ASP A 21 -4.05 7.18 7.07
CA ASP A 21 -5.49 7.10 6.89
C ASP A 21 -6.15 6.06 7.84
N HIS A 22 -5.39 5.05 8.28
CA HIS A 22 -5.86 4.08 9.27
C HIS A 22 -6.21 4.76 10.60
N ILE A 23 -5.42 5.74 11.06
CA ILE A 23 -5.65 6.45 12.32
C ILE A 23 -7.02 7.14 12.30
N ILE A 24 -7.35 7.78 11.17
CA ILE A 24 -8.62 8.49 10.96
C ILE A 24 -9.79 7.49 10.99
N LYS A 25 -9.57 6.26 10.56
CA LYS A 25 -10.61 5.23 10.45
C LYS A 25 -10.79 4.42 11.74
N VAL A 26 -9.83 4.46 12.68
CA VAL A 26 -9.91 3.74 13.97
C VAL A 26 -11.26 3.93 14.68
N PRO A 27 -11.86 5.13 14.78
CA PRO A 27 -13.17 5.30 15.42
C PRO A 27 -14.28 4.50 14.75
N SER A 28 -14.32 4.47 13.41
CA SER A 28 -15.31 3.68 12.65
C SER A 28 -15.13 2.20 12.88
N TYR A 29 -13.87 1.72 12.90
CA TYR A 29 -13.56 0.33 13.22
C TYR A 29 -14.01 -0.06 14.63
N VAL A 30 -13.74 0.79 15.63
CA VAL A 30 -14.14 0.55 17.02
C VAL A 30 -15.67 0.55 17.15
N LYS A 31 -16.37 1.38 16.39
CA LYS A 31 -17.84 1.39 16.35
C LYS A 31 -18.41 0.08 15.79
N GLU A 32 -17.80 -0.49 14.76
CA GLU A 32 -18.29 -1.71 14.10
C GLU A 32 -17.84 -3.01 14.80
N ASN A 33 -16.60 -3.08 15.29
CA ASN A 33 -15.99 -4.31 15.82
C ASN A 33 -15.71 -4.27 17.33
N GLY A 34 -15.92 -3.13 17.98
CA GLY A 34 -15.50 -2.90 19.36
C GLY A 34 -13.98 -2.87 19.51
N LEU A 35 -13.48 -3.39 20.63
CA LEU A 35 -12.04 -3.54 20.90
C LEU A 35 -11.48 -4.89 20.43
N LYS A 36 -12.26 -5.69 19.68
CA LYS A 36 -11.78 -6.95 19.14
C LYS A 36 -10.74 -6.68 18.07
N ILE A 37 -9.64 -7.44 18.07
CA ILE A 37 -8.65 -7.39 17.01
C ILE A 37 -9.16 -8.25 15.86
N THR A 38 -9.70 -7.60 14.83
CA THR A 38 -10.16 -8.20 13.60
C THR A 38 -9.07 -8.01 12.58
N HIS A 39 -8.32 -9.07 12.32
CA HIS A 39 -7.45 -9.12 11.16
C HIS A 39 -8.33 -9.04 9.91
N HIS A 40 -7.99 -8.15 8.96
CA HIS A 40 -8.65 -8.00 7.65
C HIS A 40 -9.90 -7.11 7.57
N TYR A 41 -10.00 -6.07 8.40
CA TYR A 41 -11.04 -5.07 8.21
C TYR A 41 -10.86 -4.32 6.87
N PRO A 42 -11.91 -4.20 6.03
CA PRO A 42 -11.80 -3.53 4.73
C PRO A 42 -11.77 -2.01 4.92
N TRP A 43 -10.58 -1.47 5.20
CA TRP A 43 -10.36 -0.03 5.45
C TRP A 43 -10.54 0.84 4.21
N ARG A 44 -10.42 0.29 3.00
CA ARG A 44 -10.34 1.03 1.74
C ARG A 44 -11.17 0.35 0.64
N THR A 45 -11.59 1.13 -0.35
CA THR A 45 -12.09 0.55 -1.62
C THR A 45 -10.88 0.13 -2.46
N PHE A 46 -10.98 -0.99 -3.17
CA PHE A 46 -9.88 -1.47 -4.02
C PHE A 46 -9.39 -0.41 -5.01
N LEU A 47 -10.29 0.40 -5.57
CA LEU A 47 -9.93 1.40 -6.57
C LEU A 47 -9.25 2.63 -5.97
N GLN A 48 -9.30 2.82 -4.64
CA GLN A 48 -8.70 3.97 -3.98
C GLN A 48 -7.20 4.07 -4.28
N GLU A 49 -6.46 2.97 -4.14
CA GLU A 49 -5.00 2.97 -4.28
C GLU A 49 -4.53 3.06 -5.75
N PRO A 50 -5.12 2.35 -6.73
CA PRO A 50 -4.82 2.57 -8.15
C PRO A 50 -5.11 3.99 -8.62
N VAL A 51 -6.21 4.59 -8.18
CA VAL A 51 -6.53 5.99 -8.48
C VAL A 51 -5.51 6.92 -7.83
N MET A 52 -5.11 6.64 -6.59
CA MET A 52 -4.06 7.40 -5.91
C MET A 52 -2.71 7.30 -6.64
N LEU A 53 -2.35 6.14 -7.18
CA LEU A 53 -1.13 5.97 -7.98
C LEU A 53 -1.11 6.88 -9.21
N LEU A 54 -2.26 7.12 -9.85
CA LEU A 54 -2.35 8.06 -10.98
C LEU A 54 -2.02 9.50 -10.53
N PHE A 55 -2.60 9.93 -9.40
CA PHE A 55 -2.31 11.27 -8.84
C PHE A 55 -0.86 11.41 -8.37
N ILE A 56 -0.31 10.37 -7.74
CA ILE A 56 1.08 10.36 -7.30
C ILE A 56 2.04 10.35 -8.50
N SER A 57 1.70 9.64 -9.57
CA SER A 57 2.48 9.67 -10.82
C SER A 57 2.51 11.05 -11.46
N LEU A 58 1.38 11.75 -11.44
CA LEU A 58 1.32 13.13 -11.88
C LEU A 58 2.13 14.06 -10.96
N PHE A 59 2.05 13.88 -9.64
CA PHE A 59 2.88 14.61 -8.68
C PHE A 59 4.38 14.39 -8.92
N SER A 60 4.82 13.15 -9.10
CA SER A 60 6.21 12.78 -9.43
C SER A 60 6.74 13.53 -10.66
N PHE A 61 5.90 13.67 -11.69
CA PHE A 61 6.24 14.44 -12.88
C PHE A 61 6.52 15.91 -12.55
N PHE A 62 5.67 16.55 -11.72
CA PHE A 62 5.86 17.95 -11.32
C PHE A 62 7.08 18.18 -10.43
N VAL A 63 7.36 17.26 -9.50
CA VAL A 63 8.54 17.37 -8.61
C VAL A 63 9.83 16.84 -9.24
N LYS A 64 9.77 16.37 -10.49
CA LYS A 64 10.89 15.80 -11.27
C LYS A 64 11.63 14.69 -10.53
N SER A 65 10.90 13.89 -9.74
CA SER A 65 11.43 12.74 -9.01
C SER A 65 10.48 11.56 -9.18
N TRP A 66 11.03 10.41 -9.54
CA TRP A 66 10.27 9.16 -9.65
C TRP A 66 10.04 8.48 -8.28
N VAL A 67 10.69 8.97 -7.22
CA VAL A 67 10.66 8.36 -5.90
C VAL A 67 9.25 8.20 -5.34
N PRO A 68 8.35 9.23 -5.38
CA PRO A 68 6.97 9.06 -4.92
C PRO A 68 6.24 7.91 -5.61
N THR A 69 6.34 7.84 -6.95
CA THR A 69 5.68 6.78 -7.74
C THR A 69 6.24 5.40 -7.40
N VAL A 70 7.57 5.27 -7.29
CA VAL A 70 8.21 3.98 -6.98
C VAL A 70 7.81 3.48 -5.60
N PHE A 71 7.90 4.33 -4.57
CA PHE A 71 7.56 3.95 -3.21
C PHE A 71 6.08 3.62 -3.06
N PHE A 72 5.19 4.43 -3.65
CA PHE A 72 3.76 4.15 -3.60
C PHE A 72 3.39 2.90 -4.42
N THR A 73 4.09 2.62 -5.52
CA THR A 73 3.88 1.38 -6.29
C THR A 73 4.31 0.15 -5.48
N LEU A 74 5.43 0.22 -4.77
CA LEU A 74 5.85 -0.87 -3.88
C LEU A 74 4.83 -1.11 -2.75
N HIS A 75 4.30 -0.03 -2.18
CA HIS A 75 3.23 -0.09 -1.20
C HIS A 75 1.96 -0.76 -1.77
N LEU A 76 1.48 -0.30 -2.94
CA LEU A 76 0.35 -0.88 -3.66
C LEU A 76 0.55 -2.38 -3.95
N ILE A 77 1.73 -2.76 -4.42
CA ILE A 77 2.07 -4.17 -4.69
C ILE A 77 1.95 -4.98 -3.39
N LEU A 78 2.52 -4.48 -2.29
CA LEU A 78 2.46 -5.16 -1.00
C LEU A 78 1.01 -5.35 -0.55
N ASP A 79 0.20 -4.30 -0.57
CA ASP A 79 -1.21 -4.33 -0.19
C ASP A 79 -2.01 -5.34 -1.03
N TYR A 80 -1.71 -5.43 -2.33
CA TYR A 80 -2.37 -6.36 -3.25
C TYR A 80 -1.91 -7.81 -3.10
N LEU A 81 -0.66 -8.01 -2.70
CA LEU A 81 -0.08 -9.31 -2.38
C LEU A 81 -0.59 -9.88 -1.06
N MET A 82 -0.83 -9.03 -0.05
CA MET A 82 -1.34 -9.48 1.25
C MET A 82 -2.73 -10.12 1.12
N SER A 83 -2.99 -11.13 1.95
CA SER A 83 -4.20 -11.97 1.88
C SER A 83 -5.44 -11.31 2.50
N TYR A 84 -5.52 -9.99 2.39
CA TYR A 84 -6.60 -9.17 2.95
C TYR A 84 -7.82 -9.19 2.03
N GLU A 85 -9.02 -9.16 2.63
CA GLU A 85 -10.28 -9.08 1.88
C GLU A 85 -10.38 -7.72 1.19
N LYS A 86 -10.44 -7.74 -0.15
CA LYS A 86 -10.63 -6.54 -0.97
C LYS A 86 -12.01 -6.58 -1.62
N LYS A 87 -12.74 -5.47 -1.57
CA LYS A 87 -14.04 -5.31 -2.24
C LYS A 87 -13.95 -4.32 -3.40
N PRO A 88 -13.70 -4.79 -4.65
CA PRO A 88 -13.38 -3.88 -5.74
C PRO A 88 -14.52 -3.03 -6.27
N PHE A 89 -15.75 -3.47 -6.04
CA PHE A 89 -16.93 -2.81 -6.55
C PHE A 89 -17.81 -2.24 -5.45
N TYR A 90 -17.31 -2.11 -4.22
CA TYR A 90 -18.06 -1.49 -3.13
C TYR A 90 -18.29 0.02 -3.41
N PRO A 91 -19.48 0.59 -3.14
CA PRO A 91 -20.67 -0.01 -2.52
C PRO A 91 -21.65 -0.67 -3.50
N PHE A 92 -21.33 -0.75 -4.79
CA PHE A 92 -22.19 -1.30 -5.84
C PHE A 92 -22.29 -2.83 -5.85
N SER A 93 -21.29 -3.53 -5.28
CA SER A 93 -21.28 -4.99 -5.17
C SER A 93 -20.43 -5.47 -3.98
N ASP A 94 -20.87 -6.56 -3.35
CA ASP A 94 -20.19 -7.25 -2.25
C ASP A 94 -19.19 -8.34 -2.71
N TYR A 95 -18.84 -8.37 -3.99
CA TYR A 95 -17.79 -9.28 -4.49
C TYR A 95 -16.48 -9.10 -3.72
N LYS A 96 -15.89 -10.21 -3.28
CA LYS A 96 -14.68 -10.26 -2.44
C LYS A 96 -13.50 -10.87 -3.20
N HIS A 97 -12.34 -10.25 -3.08
CA HIS A 97 -11.07 -10.74 -3.62
C HIS A 97 -10.00 -10.78 -2.53
N MET A 98 -9.49 -11.97 -2.18
CA MET A 98 -8.51 -12.15 -1.09
C MET A 98 -7.05 -11.90 -1.52
N GLY A 99 -6.82 -10.97 -2.46
CA GLY A 99 -5.49 -10.70 -3.02
C GLY A 99 -4.93 -11.80 -3.94
N PHE A 100 -3.70 -11.59 -4.40
CA PHE A 100 -2.97 -12.52 -5.26
C PHE A 100 -2.11 -13.50 -4.44
N LEU A 101 -1.64 -14.58 -5.07
CA LEU A 101 -0.74 -15.56 -4.45
C LEU A 101 -1.24 -16.12 -3.09
N LYS A 102 -2.54 -16.42 -2.99
CA LYS A 102 -3.20 -16.89 -1.76
C LYS A 102 -2.58 -18.15 -1.14
N ASN A 103 -1.90 -18.96 -1.94
CA ASN A 103 -1.25 -20.20 -1.50
C ASN A 103 0.14 -19.94 -0.85
N ILE A 104 0.62 -18.70 -0.87
CA ILE A 104 1.87 -18.28 -0.28
C ILE A 104 1.53 -17.51 1.01
N GLY A 105 2.19 -17.84 2.12
CA GLY A 105 2.00 -17.12 3.38
C GLY A 105 2.48 -15.67 3.28
N ASP A 106 1.77 -14.74 3.91
CA ASP A 106 2.04 -13.31 3.82
C ASP A 106 3.46 -12.92 4.24
N ILE A 107 4.00 -13.56 5.29
CA ILE A 107 5.40 -13.37 5.71
C ILE A 107 6.43 -13.70 4.62
N LYS A 108 6.13 -14.68 3.75
CA LYS A 108 7.00 -15.03 2.62
C LYS A 108 6.91 -13.99 1.51
N LYS A 109 5.73 -13.39 1.30
CA LYS A 109 5.53 -12.31 0.34
C LYS A 109 6.25 -11.04 0.79
N GLU A 110 6.11 -10.66 2.06
CA GLU A 110 6.83 -9.55 2.68
C GLU A 110 8.35 -9.76 2.60
N SER A 111 8.83 -10.92 3.06
CA SER A 111 10.26 -11.25 3.00
C SER A 111 10.79 -11.24 1.57
N GLY A 112 10.02 -11.79 0.62
CA GLY A 112 10.37 -11.78 -0.79
C GLY A 112 10.48 -10.36 -1.36
N LEU A 113 9.54 -9.48 -1.03
CA LEU A 113 9.59 -8.08 -1.46
C LEU A 113 10.79 -7.34 -0.85
N ILE A 114 11.07 -7.55 0.44
CA ILE A 114 12.25 -6.98 1.11
C ILE A 114 13.53 -7.46 0.41
N VAL A 115 13.64 -8.75 0.12
CA VAL A 115 14.79 -9.30 -0.60
C VAL A 115 14.92 -8.67 -2.00
N VAL A 116 13.83 -8.51 -2.73
CA VAL A 116 13.84 -7.85 -4.05
C VAL A 116 14.30 -6.40 -3.95
N VAL A 117 13.80 -5.65 -2.96
CA VAL A 117 14.21 -4.24 -2.74
C VAL A 117 15.68 -4.14 -2.36
N VAL A 118 16.15 -5.00 -1.45
CA VAL A 118 17.54 -5.04 -1.00
C VAL A 118 18.48 -5.44 -2.13
N ILE A 119 18.17 -6.51 -2.87
CA ILE A 119 18.97 -6.95 -4.03
C ILE A 119 18.95 -5.88 -5.12
N GLY A 120 17.78 -5.30 -5.41
CA GLY A 120 17.63 -4.21 -6.38
C GLY A 120 18.48 -2.99 -6.01
N TYR A 121 18.59 -2.67 -4.71
CA TYR A 121 19.48 -1.62 -4.22
C TYR A 121 20.97 -1.94 -4.47
N TYR A 122 21.38 -3.20 -4.32
CA TYR A 122 22.79 -3.60 -4.53
C TYR A 122 23.17 -3.78 -6.00
N LEU A 123 22.21 -3.90 -6.92
CA LEU A 123 22.44 -4.08 -8.36
C LEU A 123 22.35 -2.78 -9.19
N LEU A 124 22.05 -1.63 -8.56
CA LEU A 124 21.83 -0.29 -9.18
C LEU A 124 22.67 0.82 -8.54
#